data_AF-A0A7S4CPL6-F1
#
_entry.id   AF-A0A7S4CPL6-F1
#
_cell.length_a   1.000
_cell.length_b   1.000
_cell.length_c   1.000
_cell.angle_alpha   90.00
_cell.angle_beta   90.00
_cell.angle_gamma   90.00
#
_symmetry.space_group_name_H-M   'P 1'
#
loop_
_entity.id
_entity.type
_entity.pdbx_description
1 polymer ?
#
loop_
_entity_poly.entity_id
_entity_poly.type
_entity_poly.pdbx_seq_one_letter_code
_entity_poly.pdbx_strand_id
1 'polypeptide(L)'
;PGMRNLPVSLYLQRYPFLLSLGLPLLVPVVMLVAMYAFLPQAPSPREDTCTLNSAGDGAPEKPASGGSTRSHVMLSPRVLVAVGLYALLYACLGSFLTLFPLFLSTTALEGGYRLNSSEVGFLVSTGPLLQVLWQPFVFPALMTAFGARTCYQGAMLAFGISVLVMPLTCVVPA
;
A
#
# COMPACT_ATOMS: atom_id res chain seq x y z
N PRO A 1 -3.53 11.16 34.95
CA PRO A 1 -2.55 12.26 35.14
C PRO A 1 -1.13 11.76 35.50
N GLY A 2 -0.68 10.62 34.96
CA GLY A 2 0.57 9.96 35.39
C GLY A 2 1.50 9.48 34.26
N MET A 3 1.38 10.01 33.03
CA MET A 3 2.11 9.47 31.87
C MET A 3 3.46 10.14 31.54
N ARG A 4 3.89 11.17 32.28
CA ARG A 4 5.01 12.01 31.80
C ARG A 4 6.43 11.44 31.98
N ASN A 5 6.65 10.40 32.77
CA ASN A 5 8.01 9.91 33.10
C ASN A 5 8.15 8.38 33.17
N LEU A 6 7.42 7.60 32.35
CA LEU A 6 7.71 6.17 32.25
C LEU A 6 8.91 5.93 31.31
N PRO A 7 9.92 5.13 31.73
CA PRO A 7 11.03 4.79 30.86
C PRO A 7 10.51 4.04 29.62
N VAL A 8 11.06 4.38 28.46
CA VAL A 8 10.62 3.89 27.13
C VAL A 8 10.58 2.35 27.08
N SER A 9 11.48 1.67 27.81
CA SER A 9 11.50 0.20 27.92
C SER A 9 10.22 -0.36 28.56
N LEU A 10 9.69 0.30 29.58
CA LEU A 10 8.47 -0.12 30.30
C LEU A 10 7.21 0.21 29.49
N TYR A 11 7.27 1.27 28.68
CA TYR A 11 6.21 1.63 27.73
C TYR A 11 6.11 0.62 26.58
N LEU A 12 7.25 0.19 26.03
CA LEU A 12 7.32 -0.86 25.00
C LEU A 12 6.91 -2.24 25.53
N GLN A 13 7.20 -2.55 26.79
CA GLN A 13 6.77 -3.78 27.43
C GLN A 13 5.25 -3.79 27.70
N ARG A 14 4.65 -2.61 27.92
CA ARG A 14 3.19 -2.45 28.11
C ARG A 14 2.41 -2.51 26.80
N TYR A 15 3.00 -2.05 25.69
CA TYR A 15 2.36 -1.98 24.36
C TYR A 15 3.21 -2.65 23.28
N PRO A 16 3.32 -3.99 23.26
CA PRO A 16 4.14 -4.71 22.28
C PRO A 16 3.72 -4.45 20.83
N PHE A 17 2.43 -4.14 20.61
CA PHE A 17 1.87 -3.86 19.30
C PHE A 17 2.37 -2.54 18.69
N LEU A 18 2.80 -1.58 19.52
CA LEU A 18 3.26 -0.26 19.08
C LEU A 18 4.55 -0.37 18.25
N LEU A 19 5.44 -1.30 18.61
CA LEU A 19 6.70 -1.54 17.89
C LEU A 19 6.45 -2.30 16.58
N SER A 20 5.51 -3.26 16.56
CA SER A 20 5.09 -3.93 15.32
C SER A 20 4.33 -2.99 14.38
N LEU A 21 3.68 -1.93 14.89
CA LEU A 21 2.97 -0.91 14.11
C LEU A 21 3.87 0.21 13.59
N GLY A 22 5.02 0.46 14.22
CA GLY A 22 6.00 1.44 13.72
C GLY A 22 6.72 0.98 12.44
N LEU A 23 6.96 -0.33 12.29
CA LEU A 23 7.61 -0.91 11.10
C LEU A 23 6.83 -0.66 9.79
N PRO A 24 5.50 -0.90 9.72
CA PRO A 24 4.72 -0.61 8.52
C PRO A 24 4.60 0.89 8.21
N LEU A 25 4.98 1.79 9.13
CA LEU A 25 5.00 3.24 8.89
C LEU A 25 6.24 3.67 8.09
N LEU A 26 7.34 2.91 8.17
CA LEU A 26 8.52 3.11 7.33
C LEU A 26 8.26 2.72 5.87
N VAL A 27 7.37 1.75 5.64
CA VAL A 27 7.06 1.23 4.29
C VAL A 27 6.47 2.27 3.34
N PRO A 28 5.43 3.07 3.68
CA PRO A 28 4.93 4.12 2.80
C PRO A 28 5.97 5.21 2.59
N VAL A 29 6.80 5.53 3.58
CA VAL A 29 7.88 6.52 3.42
C VAL A 29 8.94 6.02 2.43
N VAL A 30 9.40 4.78 2.58
CA VAL A 30 10.36 4.15 1.67
C VAL A 30 9.77 3.99 0.27
N MET A 31 8.50 3.61 0.15
CA MET A 31 7.76 3.55 -1.11
C MET A 31 7.68 4.90 -1.81
N LEU A 32 7.34 5.95 -1.07
CA LEU A 32 7.18 7.29 -1.60
C LEU A 32 8.54 7.83 -2.03
N VAL A 33 9.59 7.67 -1.21
CA VAL A 33 10.97 8.04 -1.58
C VAL A 33 11.44 7.26 -2.82
N ALA A 34 11.23 5.95 -2.87
CA ALA A 34 11.61 5.13 -4.02
C ALA A 34 10.81 5.52 -5.28
N MET A 35 9.53 5.86 -5.13
CA MET A 35 8.71 6.36 -6.22
C MET A 35 9.25 7.69 -6.75
N TYR A 36 9.56 8.66 -5.88
CA TYR A 36 10.14 9.95 -6.28
C TYR A 36 11.53 9.82 -6.89
N ALA A 37 12.33 8.85 -6.44
CA ALA A 37 13.69 8.63 -6.93
C ALA A 37 13.76 7.83 -8.23
N PHE A 38 12.85 6.87 -8.46
CA PHE A 38 12.97 5.89 -9.54
C PHE A 38 11.89 5.94 -10.62
N LEU A 39 10.73 6.58 -10.38
CA LEU A 39 9.72 6.77 -11.41
C LEU A 39 9.94 8.13 -12.11
N PRO A 40 10.49 8.17 -13.34
CA PRO A 40 10.39 9.38 -14.16
C PRO A 40 8.90 9.72 -14.32
N GLN A 41 8.59 11.02 -14.34
CA GLN A 41 7.21 11.49 -14.50
C GLN A 41 6.62 10.83 -15.74
N ALA A 42 5.64 9.92 -15.56
CA ALA A 42 4.89 9.43 -16.69
C ALA A 42 4.24 10.66 -17.36
N PRO A 43 4.39 10.84 -18.67
CA PRO A 43 3.70 11.93 -19.36
C PRO A 43 2.21 11.81 -19.06
N SER A 44 1.58 12.93 -18.68
CA SER A 44 0.16 12.96 -18.36
C SER A 44 -0.66 12.37 -19.51
N PRO A 45 -1.72 11.61 -19.24
CA PRO A 45 -2.68 11.23 -20.28
C PRO A 45 -3.53 12.47 -20.63
N ARG A 46 -2.94 13.40 -21.39
CA ARG A 46 -3.66 14.48 -22.05
C ARG A 46 -2.92 14.80 -23.35
N GLU A 47 -3.65 14.57 -24.43
CA GLU A 47 -3.30 14.76 -25.86
C GLU A 47 -2.59 13.58 -26.54
N ASP A 48 -3.40 12.60 -26.96
CA ASP A 48 -3.27 11.94 -28.27
C ASP A 48 -4.68 11.68 -28.83
N THR A 49 -5.48 12.75 -28.92
CA THR A 49 -6.57 12.80 -29.90
C THR A 49 -5.95 13.38 -31.17
N CYS A 50 -6.07 12.64 -32.27
CA CYS A 50 -5.63 12.96 -33.65
C CYS A 50 -4.17 12.61 -33.99
N THR A 51 -3.94 11.40 -34.49
CA THR A 51 -3.52 11.16 -35.89
C THR A 51 -3.32 9.67 -36.13
N LEU A 52 -4.32 9.00 -36.72
CA LEU A 52 -4.09 7.75 -37.46
C LEU A 52 -5.23 7.51 -38.45
N ASN A 53 -5.34 8.44 -39.41
CA ASN A 53 -5.83 8.17 -40.76
C ASN A 53 -4.76 8.65 -41.74
N SER A 54 -3.90 7.74 -42.19
CA SER A 54 -3.25 7.68 -43.52
C SER A 54 -1.88 7.05 -43.42
N ALA A 55 -1.78 5.82 -43.93
CA ALA A 55 -0.78 5.36 -44.90
C ALA A 55 -0.58 3.84 -44.71
N GLY A 56 -1.34 3.06 -45.48
CA GLY A 56 -0.78 1.81 -45.96
C GLY A 56 0.36 2.14 -46.92
N ASP A 57 1.45 1.37 -46.85
CA ASP A 57 1.89 0.46 -47.91
C ASP A 57 3.40 0.16 -47.80
N GLY A 58 3.78 -1.13 -47.87
CA GLY A 58 5.05 -1.56 -48.46
C GLY A 58 6.29 -1.89 -47.60
N ALA A 59 6.38 -3.17 -47.19
CA ALA A 59 7.58 -4.05 -47.27
C ALA A 59 8.67 -4.02 -46.15
N PRO A 60 9.50 -5.09 -46.01
CA PRO A 60 9.14 -6.34 -45.36
C PRO A 60 10.00 -6.66 -44.13
N GLU A 61 9.41 -7.49 -43.28
CA GLU A 61 9.91 -8.12 -42.07
C GLU A 61 11.30 -8.76 -42.24
N LYS A 62 12.28 -8.32 -41.42
CA LYS A 62 13.53 -9.04 -41.19
C LYS A 62 13.43 -9.74 -39.84
N PRO A 63 13.38 -11.09 -39.77
CA PRO A 63 13.32 -11.78 -38.49
C PRO A 63 14.73 -11.81 -37.89
N ALA A 64 15.05 -10.80 -37.07
CA ALA A 64 16.24 -10.84 -36.24
C ALA A 64 15.98 -11.73 -35.02
N SER A 65 16.45 -12.97 -35.14
CA SER A 65 17.05 -13.77 -34.06
C SER A 65 17.28 -13.00 -32.74
N GLY A 66 16.62 -13.43 -31.66
CA GLY A 66 16.71 -12.78 -30.35
C GLY A 66 16.25 -13.64 -29.17
N GLY A 67 16.57 -14.94 -29.19
CA GLY A 67 16.17 -15.91 -28.16
C GLY A 67 16.82 -15.75 -26.77
N SER A 68 17.52 -14.65 -26.48
CA SER A 68 18.26 -14.50 -25.21
C SER A 68 18.06 -13.13 -24.50
N THR A 69 17.23 -12.23 -25.03
CA THR A 69 17.11 -10.87 -24.49
C THR A 69 15.93 -10.69 -23.52
N ARG A 70 15.25 -11.77 -23.12
CA ARG A 70 14.07 -11.67 -22.24
C ARG A 70 14.45 -11.68 -20.75
N SER A 71 15.51 -12.39 -20.36
CA SER A 71 15.98 -12.48 -18.97
C SER A 71 16.69 -11.21 -18.50
N HIS A 72 17.51 -10.58 -19.36
CA HIS A 72 18.22 -9.34 -19.01
C HIS A 72 17.28 -8.13 -18.84
N VAL A 73 16.11 -8.12 -19.51
CA VAL A 73 15.11 -7.06 -19.35
C VAL A 73 14.34 -7.22 -18.04
N MET A 74 14.14 -8.45 -17.56
CA MET A 74 13.47 -8.72 -16.27
C MET A 74 14.32 -8.32 -15.04
N LEU A 75 15.65 -8.34 -15.16
CA LEU A 75 16.59 -7.91 -14.11
C LEU A 75 16.99 -6.43 -14.20
N SER A 76 16.24 -5.62 -14.93
CA SER A 76 16.44 -4.17 -14.89
C SER A 76 16.32 -3.67 -13.44
N PRO A 77 17.24 -2.80 -12.96
CA PRO A 77 17.22 -2.32 -11.58
C PRO A 77 15.89 -1.65 -11.21
N ARG A 78 15.19 -1.07 -12.19
CA ARG A 78 13.84 -0.51 -12.00
C ARG A 78 12.79 -1.57 -11.66
N VAL A 79 12.84 -2.72 -12.33
CA VAL A 79 11.94 -3.85 -12.07
C VAL A 79 12.24 -4.44 -10.69
N LEU A 80 13.53 -4.58 -10.35
CA LEU A 80 13.97 -5.11 -9.06
C LEU A 80 13.53 -4.22 -7.88
N VAL A 81 13.62 -2.89 -8.03
CA VAL A 81 13.09 -1.93 -7.05
C VAL A 81 11.57 -2.06 -6.96
N ALA A 82 10.85 -2.09 -8.08
CA ALA A 82 9.40 -2.23 -8.07
C ALA A 82 8.95 -3.54 -7.39
N VAL A 83 9.59 -4.66 -7.70
CA VAL A 83 9.31 -5.96 -7.08
C VAL A 83 9.60 -5.92 -5.57
N GLY A 84 10.73 -5.34 -5.16
CA GLY A 84 11.07 -5.19 -3.75
C GLY A 84 10.05 -4.34 -2.99
N LEU A 85 9.58 -3.26 -3.61
CA LEU A 85 8.49 -2.46 -3.08
C LEU A 85 7.21 -3.30 -2.95
N TYR A 86 6.73 -3.93 -4.03
CA TYR A 86 5.53 -4.77 -3.95
C TYR A 86 5.63 -5.85 -2.87
N ALA A 87 6.78 -6.52 -2.75
CA ALA A 87 7.00 -7.51 -1.70
C ALA A 87 6.86 -6.91 -0.30
N LEU A 88 7.44 -5.73 -0.07
CA LEU A 88 7.33 -5.02 1.20
C LEU A 88 5.88 -4.61 1.52
N LEU A 89 5.14 -4.14 0.50
CA LEU A 89 3.72 -3.80 0.65
C LEU A 89 2.89 -5.03 1.05
N TYR A 90 3.11 -6.16 0.38
CA TYR A 90 2.41 -7.41 0.70
C TYR A 90 2.79 -7.96 2.08
N ALA A 91 4.05 -7.84 2.49
CA ALA A 91 4.48 -8.21 3.83
C ALA A 91 3.75 -7.40 4.91
N CYS A 92 3.60 -6.08 4.71
CA CYS A 92 2.82 -5.22 5.60
C CYS A 92 1.34 -5.60 5.61
N LEU A 93 0.75 -5.82 4.43
CA LEU A 93 -0.66 -6.19 4.32
C LEU A 93 -0.96 -7.53 5.02
N GLY A 94 -0.10 -8.54 4.82
CA GLY A 94 -0.22 -9.83 5.49
C GLY A 94 -0.09 -9.72 7.01
N SER A 95 0.86 -8.91 7.48
CA SER A 95 1.02 -8.62 8.91
C SER A 95 -0.23 -7.92 9.48
N PHE A 96 -0.80 -6.96 8.75
CA PHE A 96 -2.01 -6.28 9.18
C PHE A 96 -3.22 -7.23 9.23
N LEU A 97 -3.42 -8.07 8.20
CA LEU A 97 -4.55 -9.01 8.16
C LEU A 97 -4.51 -10.05 9.29
N THR A 98 -3.31 -10.41 9.75
CA THR A 98 -3.14 -11.35 10.86
C THR A 98 -3.24 -10.67 12.23
N LEU A 99 -2.67 -9.47 12.39
CA LEU A 99 -2.67 -8.73 13.65
C LEU A 99 -3.98 -8.01 13.94
N PHE A 100 -4.70 -7.54 12.93
CA PHE A 100 -5.93 -6.76 13.08
C PHE A 100 -7.04 -7.50 13.86
N PRO A 101 -7.44 -8.74 13.51
CA PRO A 101 -8.43 -9.48 14.30
C PRO A 101 -7.96 -9.78 15.73
N LEU A 102 -6.66 -10.07 15.89
CA LEU A 102 -6.06 -10.32 17.20
C LEU A 102 -6.22 -9.07 18.08
N PHE A 103 -5.86 -7.91 17.54
CA PHE A 103 -6.03 -6.61 18.18
C PHE A 103 -7.48 -6.28 18.54
N LEU A 104 -8.45 -6.60 17.68
CA LEU A 104 -9.87 -6.40 17.98
C LEU A 104 -10.36 -7.30 19.13
N SER A 105 -9.80 -8.51 19.25
CA SER A 105 -10.15 -9.48 20.30
C SER A 105 -9.44 -9.24 21.64
N THR A 106 -8.29 -8.57 21.63
CA THR A 106 -7.47 -8.27 22.81
C THR A 106 -8.22 -7.39 23.81
N THR A 107 -7.95 -7.58 25.10
CA THR A 107 -8.63 -6.85 26.18
C THR A 107 -8.25 -5.37 26.20
N ALA A 108 -9.15 -4.52 26.69
CA ALA A 108 -8.90 -3.07 26.83
C ALA A 108 -7.72 -2.74 27.76
N LEU A 109 -7.39 -3.61 28.71
CA LEU A 109 -6.22 -3.45 29.59
C LEU A 109 -4.88 -3.56 28.84
N GLU A 110 -4.87 -4.24 27.70
CA GLU A 110 -3.72 -4.47 26.83
C GLU A 110 -3.78 -3.56 25.58
N GLY A 111 -4.74 -2.63 25.53
CA GLY A 111 -4.93 -1.68 24.43
C GLY A 111 -5.79 -2.18 23.27
N GLY A 112 -6.52 -3.29 23.42
CA GLY A 112 -7.45 -3.82 22.41
C GLY A 112 -8.91 -3.37 22.60
N TYR A 113 -9.79 -3.76 21.68
CA TYR A 113 -11.21 -3.35 21.68
C TYR A 113 -12.16 -4.32 22.40
N ARG A 114 -11.69 -5.52 22.77
CA ARG A 114 -12.47 -6.56 23.47
C ARG A 114 -13.81 -6.88 22.77
N LEU A 115 -13.79 -6.92 21.43
CA LEU A 115 -14.97 -7.26 20.63
C LEU A 115 -15.28 -8.76 20.72
N ASN A 116 -16.55 -9.11 20.57
CA ASN A 116 -16.97 -10.51 20.46
C ASN A 116 -16.52 -11.10 19.12
N SER A 117 -16.28 -12.42 19.08
CA SER A 117 -15.84 -13.12 17.86
C SER A 117 -16.76 -12.89 16.66
N SER A 118 -18.07 -12.76 16.88
CA SER A 118 -19.04 -12.44 15.82
C SER A 118 -18.84 -11.05 15.22
N GLU A 119 -18.53 -10.06 16.05
CA GLU A 119 -18.27 -8.67 15.63
C GLU A 119 -16.95 -8.58 14.86
N VAL A 120 -15.91 -9.27 15.35
CA VAL A 120 -14.62 -9.38 14.66
C VAL A 120 -14.81 -10.00 13.29
N GLY A 121 -15.57 -11.10 13.19
CA GLY A 121 -15.86 -11.75 11.91
C GLY A 121 -16.58 -10.83 10.93
N PHE A 122 -17.53 -10.02 11.41
CA PHE A 122 -18.22 -9.03 10.60
C PHE A 122 -17.28 -7.90 10.11
N LEU A 123 -16.45 -7.35 11.00
CA LEU A 123 -15.47 -6.32 10.65
C LEU A 123 -14.42 -6.80 9.64
N VAL A 124 -13.90 -8.01 9.83
CA VAL A 124 -12.86 -8.57 8.93
C VAL A 124 -13.45 -8.97 7.57
N SER A 125 -14.72 -9.39 7.50
CA SER A 125 -15.36 -9.77 6.23
C SER A 125 -15.83 -8.58 5.41
N THR A 126 -16.27 -7.50 6.06
CA THR A 126 -16.73 -6.27 5.36
C THR A 126 -15.62 -5.56 4.59
N GLY A 127 -14.37 -5.59 5.09
CA GLY A 127 -13.22 -4.97 4.43
C GLY A 127 -12.97 -5.48 2.99
N PRO A 128 -12.73 -6.79 2.79
CA PRO A 128 -12.55 -7.38 1.46
C PRO A 128 -13.76 -7.18 0.54
N LEU A 129 -14.98 -7.26 1.07
CA LEU A 129 -16.21 -6.98 0.32
C LEU A 129 -16.20 -5.56 -0.23
N LEU A 130 -15.89 -4.57 0.61
CA LEU A 130 -15.79 -3.18 0.18
C LEU A 130 -14.66 -2.98 -0.83
N GLN A 131 -13.54 -3.68 -0.66
CA GLN A 131 -12.41 -3.63 -1.60
C GLN A 131 -12.78 -4.16 -2.99
N VAL A 132 -13.51 -5.28 -3.05
CA VAL A 132 -14.00 -5.87 -4.30
C VAL A 132 -14.98 -4.92 -5.01
N LEU A 133 -15.81 -4.19 -4.26
CA LEU A 133 -16.68 -3.16 -4.82
C LEU A 133 -15.89 -1.91 -5.25
N TRP A 134 -14.87 -1.51 -4.50
CA TRP A 134 -14.08 -0.32 -4.80
C TRP A 134 -13.29 -0.44 -6.11
N GLN A 135 -12.73 -1.62 -6.40
CA GLN A 135 -11.87 -1.85 -7.57
C GLN A 135 -12.54 -1.58 -8.94
N PRO A 136 -13.75 -2.08 -9.25
CA PRO A 136 -14.39 -1.82 -10.53
C PRO A 136 -15.15 -0.47 -10.57
N PHE A 137 -15.66 0.01 -9.44
CA PHE A 137 -16.55 1.19 -9.43
C PHE A 137 -15.83 2.50 -9.15
N VAL A 138 -14.88 2.50 -8.22
CA VAL A 138 -14.27 3.75 -7.72
C VAL A 138 -12.88 3.96 -8.30
N PHE A 139 -12.08 2.90 -8.39
CA PHE A 139 -10.70 3.02 -8.85
C PHE A 139 -10.58 3.56 -10.29
N PRO A 140 -11.40 3.13 -11.28
CA PRO A 140 -11.30 3.64 -12.64
C PRO A 140 -11.66 5.12 -12.74
N ALA A 141 -12.72 5.54 -12.04
CA ALA A 141 -13.15 6.95 -11.99
C ALA A 141 -12.08 7.84 -11.33
N LEU A 142 -11.44 7.34 -10.27
CA LEU A 142 -10.36 8.06 -9.59
C LEU A 142 -9.12 8.16 -10.49
N MET A 143 -8.78 7.09 -11.19
CA MET A 143 -7.66 7.02 -12.13
C MET A 143 -7.84 7.95 -13.32
N THR A 144 -9.04 8.05 -13.89
CA THR A 144 -9.33 8.98 -15.00
C THR A 144 -9.35 10.44 -14.53
N ALA A 145 -9.79 10.71 -13.29
CA ALA A 145 -9.87 12.06 -12.75
C ALA A 145 -8.49 12.64 -12.33
N PHE A 146 -7.66 11.86 -11.62
CA PHE A 146 -6.43 12.38 -10.99
C PHE A 146 -5.13 11.82 -11.58
N GLY A 147 -5.22 10.81 -12.44
CA GLY A 147 -4.06 10.12 -13.01
C GLY A 147 -3.37 9.16 -12.03
N ALA A 148 -2.59 8.23 -12.58
CA ALA A 148 -1.96 7.14 -11.82
C ALA A 148 -1.02 7.64 -10.71
N ARG A 149 -0.25 8.69 -10.97
CA ARG A 149 0.75 9.22 -10.02
C ARG A 149 0.10 9.79 -8.77
N THR A 150 -0.87 10.68 -8.95
CA THR A 150 -1.56 11.35 -7.84
C THR A 150 -2.36 10.36 -7.01
N CYS A 151 -3.05 9.42 -7.67
CA CYS A 151 -3.76 8.33 -6.98
C CYS A 151 -2.82 7.49 -6.12
N TYR A 152 -1.64 7.13 -6.64
CA TYR A 152 -0.68 6.34 -5.90
C TYR A 152 -0.08 7.12 -4.71
N GLN A 153 0.28 8.39 -4.90
CA GLN A 153 0.78 9.24 -3.81
C GLN A 153 -0.28 9.44 -2.71
N GLY A 154 -1.53 9.71 -3.12
CA GLY A 154 -2.67 9.82 -2.21
C GLY A 154 -2.90 8.52 -1.44
N ALA A 155 -2.84 7.37 -2.10
CA ALA A 155 -2.98 6.05 -1.47
C ALA A 155 -1.87 5.78 -0.45
N MET A 156 -0.61 6.09 -0.78
CA MET A 156 0.52 5.92 0.15
C MET A 156 0.39 6.83 1.37
N LEU A 157 -0.05 8.08 1.17
CA LEU A 157 -0.28 9.03 2.25
C LEU A 157 -1.45 8.59 3.13
N ALA A 158 -2.56 8.16 2.54
CA ALA A 158 -3.71 7.62 3.26
C ALA A 158 -3.33 6.35 4.05
N PHE A 159 -2.51 5.47 3.47
CA PHE A 159 -1.98 4.30 4.17
C PHE A 159 -1.11 4.71 5.36
N GLY A 160 -0.19 5.66 5.17
CA GLY A 160 0.64 6.19 6.25
C GLY A 160 -0.18 6.79 7.40
N ILE A 161 -1.20 7.60 7.08
CA ILE A 161 -2.12 8.16 8.08
C ILE A 161 -2.87 7.04 8.81
N SER A 162 -3.40 6.05 8.09
CA SER A 162 -4.16 4.94 8.67
C SER A 162 -3.32 4.14 9.68
N VAL A 163 -2.07 3.85 9.33
CA VAL A 163 -1.12 3.15 10.22
C VAL A 163 -0.78 4.00 11.46
N LEU A 164 -0.75 5.34 11.33
CA LEU A 164 -0.46 6.26 12.45
C LEU A 164 -1.68 6.43 13.38
N VAL A 165 -2.88 6.42 12.82
CA VAL A 165 -4.13 6.54 13.59
C VAL A 165 -4.40 5.29 14.43
N MET A 166 -4.08 4.10 13.92
CA MET A 166 -4.37 2.85 14.65
C MET A 166 -3.75 2.78 16.07
N PRO A 167 -2.45 3.08 16.31
CA PRO A 167 -1.91 3.12 17.67
C PRO A 167 -2.49 4.26 18.50
N LEU A 168 -2.89 5.39 17.88
CA LEU A 168 -3.52 6.50 18.61
C LEU A 168 -4.88 6.11 19.17
N THR A 169 -5.67 5.33 18.43
CA THR A 169 -6.96 4.85 18.94
C THR A 169 -6.81 3.86 20.11
N CYS A 170 -5.64 3.25 20.28
CA CYS A 170 -5.33 2.39 21.43
C CYS A 170 -5.01 3.19 22.72
N VAL A 171 -4.52 4.43 22.57
CA VAL A 171 -4.04 5.25 23.69
C VAL A 171 -5.14 6.15 24.25
N VAL A 172 -6.19 6.44 23.48
CA VAL A 172 -7.34 7.21 23.97
C VAL A 172 -8.28 6.25 24.70
N PRO A 173 -8.40 6.33 26.05
CA PRO A 173 -9.41 5.54 26.75
C PRO A 173 -10.80 5.99 26.29
N ALA A 174 -11.62 5.02 25.87
CA ALA A 174 -13.06 5.22 25.67
C ALA A 174 -13.76 5.51 26.99
#